data_AF-A0A7V9QIV7-F1
#
_entry.id   AF-A0A7V9QIV7-F1
#
_cell.length_a   1.000
_cell.length_b   1.000
_cell.length_c   1.000
_cell.angle_alpha   90.00
_cell.angle_beta   90.00
_cell.angle_gamma   90.00
#
_symmetry.space_group_name_H-M   'P 1'
#
loop_
_entity.id
_entity.type
_entity.pdbx_description
1 polymer ?
#
loop_
_entity_poly.entity_id
_entity_poly.type
_entity_poly.pdbx_seq_one_letter_code
_entity_poly.pdbx_strand_id
1 'polypeptide(L)' 'MTTNRQFVAVQFNPWDRRTYTYHNDGEPVVVDDQVVVSTDRGPATVTVTSVTDRAPSFDTKPIVGKERDPEPSNISQEAR' A
#
# COMPACT_ATOMS: atom_id res chain seq x y z
N MET A 1 -14.65 -7.16 17.86
CA MET A 1 -13.96 -7.45 16.59
C MET A 1 -12.51 -7.10 16.80
N THR A 2 -11.62 -8.08 16.87
CA THR A 2 -10.19 -7.84 17.08
C THR A 2 -9.64 -7.32 15.76
N THR A 3 -9.66 -6.00 15.55
CA THR A 3 -9.01 -5.39 14.39
C THR A 3 -7.52 -5.62 14.53
N ASN A 4 -7.00 -6.58 13.77
CA ASN A 4 -5.58 -6.91 13.73
C ASN A 4 -4.84 -5.83 12.93
N ARG A 5 -4.74 -4.64 13.52
CA ARG A 5 -4.14 -3.47 12.90
C ARG A 5 -2.69 -3.78 12.57
N GLN A 6 -2.35 -3.65 11.29
CA GLN A 6 -0.97 -3.78 10.84
C GLN A 6 -0.34 -2.39 10.73
N PHE A 7 0.95 -2.30 11.08
CA PHE A 7 1.80 -1.16 10.77
C PHE A 7 2.70 -1.54 9.60
N VAL A 8 2.63 -0.74 8.56
CA VAL A 8 3.11 -1.09 7.23
C VAL A 8 4.12 -0.03 6.80
N ALA A 9 5.37 -0.45 6.60
CA ALA A 9 6.37 0.38 5.97
C ALA A 9 6.18 0.31 4.46
N VAL A 10 6.11 1.48 3.82
CA VAL A 10 5.90 1.61 2.38
C VAL A 10 6.95 2.48 1.73
N GLN A 11 7.11 2.29 0.43
CA GLN A 11 8.00 3.04 -0.41
C GLN A 11 7.28 3.55 -1.66
N PHE A 12 7.51 4.82 -2.00
CA PHE A 12 6.87 5.47 -3.16
C PHE A 12 7.54 5.12 -4.48
N ASN A 13 8.85 4.88 -4.47
CA ASN A 13 9.60 4.51 -5.67
C ASN A 13 10.66 3.46 -5.31
N PRO A 14 10.87 2.43 -6.13
CA PRO A 14 11.81 1.33 -5.82
C PRO A 14 13.27 1.75 -5.71
N TRP A 15 13.63 2.91 -6.29
CA TRP A 15 14.97 3.50 -6.17
C TRP A 15 15.12 4.44 -4.96
N ASP A 16 14.04 4.76 -4.26
CA ASP A 16 14.12 5.56 -3.04
C ASP A 16 14.71 4.72 -1.89
N ARG A 17 15.38 5.36 -0.95
CA ARG A 17 15.84 4.73 0.30
C ARG A 17 14.92 5.07 1.47
N ARG A 18 13.98 5.98 1.28
CA ARG A 18 13.02 6.41 2.29
C ARG A 18 11.86 5.43 2.37
N THR A 19 11.49 5.10 3.60
CA THR A 19 10.30 4.33 3.93
C THR A 19 9.42 5.14 4.86
N TYR A 20 8.12 5.03 4.69
CA TYR A 20 7.13 5.72 5.52
C TYR A 20 6.22 4.69 6.17
N THR A 21 5.82 4.91 7.43
CA THR A 21 4.96 3.97 8.15
C THR A 21 3.51 4.43 8.12
N TYR A 22 2.63 3.56 7.65
CA TYR A 22 1.17 3.71 7.67
C TYR A 22 0.56 2.61 8.53
N HIS A 23 -0.74 2.72 8.83
CA HIS A 23 -1.48 1.63 9.44
C HIS A 23 -2.58 1.11 8.53
N ASN A 24 -2.84 -0.19 8.62
CA ASN A 24 -3.93 -0.85 7.92
C ASN A 24 -4.89 -1.46 8.94
N ASP A 25 -6.13 -0.96 8.94
CA ASP A 25 -7.25 -1.51 9.73
C ASP A 25 -8.18 -2.40 8.88
N GLY A 26 -7.89 -2.55 7.58
CA GLY A 26 -8.67 -3.31 6.61
C GLY A 26 -8.13 -4.72 6.35
N GLU A 27 -8.23 -5.15 5.08
CA GLU A 27 -7.73 -6.45 4.63
C GLU A 27 -6.21 -6.57 4.83
N PRO A 28 -5.69 -7.63 5.48
CA PRO A 28 -4.26 -7.77 5.73
C PRO A 28 -3.40 -7.66 4.46
N VAL A 29 -2.34 -6.86 4.53
CA VAL A 29 -1.33 -6.70 3.46
C VAL A 29 -0.09 -7.52 3.77
N VAL A 30 0.65 -7.85 2.72
CA VAL A 30 1.96 -8.51 2.81
C VAL A 30 3.04 -7.67 2.12
N VAL A 31 4.31 -8.03 2.33
CA VAL A 31 5.43 -7.40 1.61
C VAL A 31 5.26 -7.60 0.10
N ASP A 32 5.69 -6.60 -0.68
CA ASP A 32 5.55 -6.49 -2.14
C ASP A 32 4.13 -6.18 -2.65
N ASP A 33 3.09 -6.14 -1.80
CA ASP A 33 1.77 -5.62 -2.19
C ASP A 33 1.86 -4.14 -2.62
N GLN A 34 1.05 -3.75 -3.60
CA GLN A 34 0.78 -2.34 -3.89
C GLN A 34 -0.46 -1.87 -3.13
N VAL A 35 -0.32 -0.75 -2.42
CA VAL A 35 -1.40 -0.17 -1.62
C VAL A 35 -1.56 1.32 -1.94
N VAL A 36 -2.76 1.83 -1.74
CA VAL A 36 -3.08 3.24 -1.93
C VAL A 36 -3.02 3.95 -0.58
N VAL A 37 -2.27 5.04 -0.51
CA VAL A 37 -2.16 5.91 0.67
C VAL A 37 -2.60 7.34 0.35
N SER A 38 -3.13 8.04 1.36
CA SER A 38 -3.47 9.47 1.22
C SER A 38 -2.26 10.34 1.52
N THR A 39 -1.81 11.11 0.52
CA THR A 39 -0.78 12.13 0.67
C THR A 39 -1.39 13.53 0.59
N ASP A 40 -0.62 14.56 0.97
CA ASP A 40 -1.06 15.95 0.88
C ASP A 40 -1.26 16.42 -0.59
N ARG A 41 -0.78 15.64 -1.57
CA ARG A 41 -0.95 15.89 -3.01
C ARG A 41 -2.08 15.06 -3.63
N GLY A 42 -2.77 14.23 -2.85
CA GLY A 42 -3.75 13.26 -3.33
C GLY A 42 -3.35 11.82 -3.05
N PRO A 43 -4.16 10.84 -3.49
CA PRO A 43 -3.86 9.43 -3.32
C PRO A 43 -2.63 9.03 -4.14
N ALA A 44 -1.83 8.11 -3.61
CA ALA A 44 -0.66 7.57 -4.27
C ALA A 44 -0.55 6.06 -4.05
N THR A 45 -0.16 5.35 -5.09
CA THR A 45 0.22 3.93 -5.02
C THR A 45 1.63 3.82 -4.48
N VAL A 46 1.81 2.93 -3.50
CA VAL A 46 3.10 2.67 -2.85
C VAL A 46 3.29 1.16 -2.63
N THR A 47 4.54 0.73 -2.62
CA THR A 47 4.91 -0.67 -2.41
C THR A 47 5.13 -0.94 -0.92
N VAL A 48 4.59 -2.04 -0.42
CA VAL A 48 4.83 -2.50 0.96
C VAL A 48 6.22 -3.12 1.06
N THR A 49 7.05 -2.60 1.96
CA THR A 49 8.41 -3.11 2.19
C THR A 49 8.54 -3.88 3.50
N SER A 50 7.64 -3.66 4.47
CA SER A 50 7.64 -4.39 5.74
C SER A 50 6.28 -4.27 6.44
N VAL A 51 5.93 -5.28 7.23
CA VAL A 51 4.67 -5.36 7.99
C VAL A 51 4.98 -5.81 9.41
N THR A 52 4.39 -5.14 10.40
CA THR A 52 4.52 -5.47 11.82
C THR A 52 3.23 -5.19 12.58
N ASP A 53 2.95 -5.96 13.63
CA ASP A 53 1.86 -5.70 14.58
C ASP A 53 2.24 -4.68 15.67
N ARG A 54 3.52 -4.30 15.75
CA ARG A 54 4.00 -3.37 16.78
C ARG A 54 3.80 -1.92 16.37
N ALA A 55 2.99 -1.20 17.16
CA ALA A 55 2.77 0.24 16.97
C ALA A 55 4.07 1.05 17.11
N PRO A 56 4.35 2.01 16.19
CA PRO A 56 5.43 2.96 16.36
C PRO A 56 5.12 3.99 17.46
N SER A 57 6.13 4.72 17.93
CA SER A 57 5.99 5.77 18.95
C SER A 57 5.45 7.10 18.40
N PHE A 58 4.91 7.11 17.19
CA PHE A 58 4.42 8.29 16.47
C PHE A 58 3.12 7.96 15.74
N ASP A 59 2.32 8.98 15.47
CA ASP A 59 1.07 8.81 14.72
C ASP A 59 1.31 8.40 13.27
N THR A 60 0.49 7.47 12.79
CA THR A 60 0.55 6.96 11.41
C THR A 60 -0.71 7.35 10.66
N LYS A 61 -0.59 7.59 9.36
CA LYS A 61 -1.75 7.78 8.47
C LYS A 61 -2.32 6.41 8.04
N PRO A 62 -3.63 6.31 7.73
CA PRO A 62 -4.23 5.05 7.29
C PRO A 62 -3.85 4.70 5.85
N ILE A 63 -3.78 3.41 5.55
CA ILE A 63 -3.86 2.86 4.19
C ILE A 63 -5.32 2.95 3.73
N VAL A 64 -5.53 3.48 2.53
CA VAL A 64 -6.87 3.66 1.95
C VAL A 64 -7.42 2.33 1.46
N GLY A 65 -6.55 1.48 0.89
CA GLY A 65 -6.89 0.13 0.46
C GLY A 65 -5.76 -0.52 -0.32
N LYS A 66 -5.92 -1.80 -0.67
CA LYS A 66 -5.05 -2.46 -1.65
C LYS A 66 -5.36 -1.92 -3.04
N GLU A 67 -4.33 -1.67 -3.84
CA GLU A 67 -4.53 -1.52 -5.28
C GLU A 67 -5.00 -2.88 -5.79
N ARG A 68 -6.24 -2.94 -6.31
CA ARG A 68 -6.65 -4.13 -7.06
C ARG A 68 -5.85 -4.09 -8.35
N ASP A 69 -5.15 -5.17 -8.68
CA ASP A 69 -4.51 -5.33 -9.97
C ASP A 69 -5.41 -4.76 -11.08
N PRO A 70 -4.90 -3.91 -11.99
CA PRO A 70 -5.65 -3.64 -13.19
C PRO A 70 -5.85 -5.00 -13.87
N GLU A 71 -7.09 -5.48 -13.89
CA GLU A 71 -7.51 -6.60 -14.70
C GLU A 71 -6.83 -6.44 -16.07
N PRO A 72 -6.06 -7.43 -16.57
CA PRO A 72 -5.30 -7.26 -17.80
C PRO A 72 -6.30 -6.90 -18.89
N SER A 73 -6.33 -5.62 -19.25
CA SER A 73 -7.21 -5.11 -20.29
C SER A 73 -6.80 -5.83 -21.56
N ASN A 74 -7.62 -6.77 -21.98
CA ASN A 74 -7.40 -7.65 -23.11
C ASN A 74 -7.23 -6.76 -24.34
N ILE A 75 -5.98 -6.47 -24.72
CA ILE A 75 -5.66 -5.71 -25.93
C ILE A 75 -5.96 -6.67 -27.08
N SER A 76 -7.20 -6.66 -27.57
CA SER A 76 -7.57 -7.30 -28.82
C SER A 76 -6.75 -6.64 -29.93
N GLN A 77 -5.64 -7.28 -30.29
CA GLN A 77 -5.01 -7.09 -31.59
C GLN A 77 -5.95 -7.70 -32.64
N GLU A 78 -6.78 -6.87 -33.28
CA GLU A 78 -7.29 -7.21 -34.61
C GLU A 78 -6.67 -6.26 -35.62
N ALA A 79 -5.61 -6.77 -36.25
CA ALA A 79 -5.12 -6.28 -37.52
C ALA A 79 -6.12 -6.65 -38.62
N ARG A 80 -6.63 -5.65 -39.34
CA ARG A 80 -7.12 -5.79 -40.72
C ARG A 80 -6.76 -4.56 -41.53
#